data_AF-A0A538BUH1-F1
#
_entry.id   AF-A0A538BUH1-F1
#
_cell.length_a   1.000
_cell.length_b   1.000
_cell.length_c   1.000
_cell.angle_alpha   90.00
_cell.angle_beta   90.00
_cell.angle_gamma   90.00
#
_symmetry.space_group_name_H-M   'P 1'
#
loop_
_entity.id
_entity.type
_entity.pdbx_description
1 polymer ?
#
loop_
_entity_poly.entity_id
_entity_poly.type
_entity_poly.pdbx_seq_one_letter_code
_entity_poly.pdbx_strand_id
1 'polypeptide(L)'
;MADELRIDDRPELRRPVLVTAFRGWNDGGQGASLAAGYLRKAWRASRFAEIDPEEFYDFQVSRPHVSLVDGVTRRLDWPENAFYHAAPPGLERD
;
A
#
# COMPACT_ATOMS: atom_id res chain seq x y z
N MET A 1 10.68 -19.15 5.69
CA MET A 1 9.34 -18.65 6.02
C MET A 1 9.50 -17.38 6.86
N ALA A 2 9.96 -16.29 6.25
CA ALA A 2 10.07 -14.93 6.81
C ALA A 2 10.81 -13.98 5.84
N ASP A 3 10.80 -14.24 4.53
CA ASP A 3 11.56 -13.44 3.54
C ASP A 3 10.65 -12.64 2.60
N GLU A 4 9.33 -12.85 2.70
CA GLU A 4 8.34 -12.23 1.83
C GLU A 4 8.00 -10.80 2.27
N LEU A 5 8.25 -10.44 3.53
CA LEU A 5 8.11 -9.08 4.04
C LEU A 5 9.42 -8.32 3.80
N ARG A 6 9.39 -7.40 2.83
CA ARG A 6 10.51 -6.51 2.52
C ARG A 6 10.34 -5.21 3.27
N ILE A 7 11.31 -4.88 4.12
CA ILE A 7 11.31 -3.66 4.93
C ILE A 7 12.38 -2.73 4.40
N ASP A 8 11.97 -1.58 3.85
CA ASP A 8 12.87 -0.55 3.32
C ASP A 8 13.42 0.34 4.43
N ASP A 9 12.58 0.65 5.42
CA ASP A 9 12.93 1.47 6.59
C ASP A 9 12.20 0.97 7.84
N ARG A 10 12.77 1.26 9.02
CA ARG A 10 12.16 0.96 10.32
C ARG A 10 11.88 2.25 11.07
N PRO A 11 10.73 2.91 10.81
CA PRO A 11 10.42 4.17 11.46
C PRO A 11 10.21 3.97 12.97
N GLU A 12 10.69 4.92 13.76
CA GLU A 12 10.32 5.00 15.18
C GLU A 12 8.89 5.51 15.31
N LEU A 13 8.01 4.66 15.83
CA LEU A 13 6.58 4.97 15.99
C LEU A 13 6.20 5.10 17.47
N ARG A 14 5.40 6.12 17.77
CA ARG A 14 4.82 6.45 19.07
C ARG A 14 3.38 5.95 19.13
N ARG A 15 3.17 4.84 19.86
CA ARG A 15 1.85 4.23 20.11
C ARG A 15 1.01 4.02 18.84
N PRO A 16 1.58 3.41 17.77
CA PRO A 16 0.96 3.39 16.46
C PRO A 16 -0.38 2.66 16.45
N VAL A 17 -1.28 3.10 15.57
CA VAL A 17 -2.50 2.36 15.20
C VAL A 17 -2.37 1.86 13.78
N LEU A 18 -2.60 0.57 13.58
CA LEU A 18 -2.63 -0.02 12.24
C LEU A 18 -4.03 0.12 11.63
N VAL A 19 -4.11 0.80 10.49
CA VAL A 19 -5.31 0.83 9.63
C VAL A 19 -5.06 -0.04 8.41
N THR A 20 -5.87 -1.07 8.21
CA THR A 20 -5.76 -1.98 7.05
C THR A 20 -6.97 -1.83 6.15
N ALA A 21 -6.74 -1.81 4.84
CA ALA A 21 -7.80 -1.88 3.83
C ALA A 21 -7.37 -2.80 2.70
N PHE A 22 -8.24 -3.74 2.34
CA PHE A 22 -7.99 -4.73 1.30
C PHE A 22 -8.92 -4.46 0.13
N ARG A 23 -8.38 -4.42 -1.09
CA ARG A 23 -9.16 -4.37 -2.32
C ARG A 23 -9.77 -5.73 -2.61
N GLY A 24 -10.84 -5.75 -3.41
CA GLY A 24 -11.43 -6.99 -3.93
C GLY A 24 -12.82 -7.25 -3.36
N TRP A 25 -13.10 -8.51 -3.02
CA TRP A 25 -14.45 -8.96 -2.67
C TRP A 25 -15.05 -8.23 -1.45
N ASN A 26 -14.23 -7.91 -0.44
CA ASN A 26 -14.66 -7.21 0.77
C ASN A 26 -14.80 -5.69 0.59
N ASP A 27 -14.52 -5.14 -0.61
CA ASP A 27 -14.40 -3.70 -0.87
C ASP A 27 -15.43 -3.21 -1.90
N GLY A 28 -16.70 -3.50 -1.61
CA GLY A 28 -17.84 -3.06 -2.42
C GLY A 28 -17.85 -1.54 -2.58
N GLY A 29 -17.92 -1.06 -3.83
CA GLY A 29 -17.84 0.37 -4.13
C GLY A 29 -16.50 1.02 -3.79
N GLN A 30 -15.45 0.24 -3.52
CA GLN A 30 -14.11 0.70 -3.17
C GLN A 30 -14.04 1.55 -1.88
N GLY A 31 -15.02 1.41 -0.98
CA GLY A 31 -15.12 2.25 0.20
C GLY A 31 -13.88 2.19 1.11
N ALA A 32 -13.36 1.00 1.37
CA ALA A 32 -12.20 0.81 2.24
C ALA A 32 -10.90 1.26 1.55
N SER A 33 -10.66 0.82 0.31
CA SER A 33 -9.41 1.16 -0.39
C SER A 33 -9.32 2.65 -0.74
N LEU A 34 -10.43 3.31 -1.10
CA LEU A 34 -10.46 4.76 -1.30
C LEU A 34 -10.25 5.52 0.01
N ALA A 35 -10.86 5.08 1.13
CA ALA A 35 -10.65 5.72 2.42
C ALA A 35 -9.19 5.61 2.87
N ALA A 36 -8.57 4.43 2.81
CA ALA A 36 -7.17 4.25 3.15
C ALA A 36 -6.24 5.05 2.20
N GLY A 37 -6.52 5.05 0.90
CA GLY A 37 -5.80 5.87 -0.07
C GLY A 37 -5.90 7.37 0.19
N TYR A 38 -7.09 7.83 0.63
CA TYR A 38 -7.31 9.21 1.06
C TYR A 38 -6.48 9.55 2.30
N LEU A 39 -6.50 8.73 3.35
CA LEU A 39 -5.72 8.94 4.57
C LEU A 39 -4.22 8.99 4.28
N ARG A 40 -3.72 8.04 3.48
CA ARG A 40 -2.32 8.01 3.01
C ARG A 40 -1.92 9.35 2.39
N LYS A 41 -2.76 9.89 1.50
CA LYS A 41 -2.51 11.18 0.83
C LYS A 41 -2.62 12.36 1.79
N ALA A 42 -3.66 12.40 2.62
CA ALA A 42 -3.94 13.50 3.53
C ALA A 42 -2.84 13.67 4.59
N TRP A 43 -2.33 12.56 5.11
CA TRP A 43 -1.26 12.54 6.11
C TRP A 43 0.15 12.53 5.52
N ARG A 44 0.27 12.54 4.17
CA ARG A 44 1.56 12.42 3.46
C ARG A 44 2.37 11.22 3.95
N ALA A 45 1.69 10.08 4.09
CA ALA A 45 2.29 8.88 4.65
C ALA A 45 3.41 8.34 3.75
N SER A 46 4.50 7.91 4.37
CA SER A 46 5.69 7.36 3.71
C SER A 46 5.64 5.84 3.72
N ARG A 47 5.99 5.21 2.59
CA ARG A 47 6.12 3.74 2.51
C ARG A 47 7.35 3.31 3.31
N PHE A 48 7.25 2.21 4.06
CA PHE A 48 8.40 1.64 4.77
C PHE A 48 8.55 0.13 4.58
N ALA A 49 7.53 -0.54 4.07
CA ALA A 49 7.60 -1.98 3.79
C ALA A 49 6.57 -2.41 2.75
N GLU A 50 6.75 -3.62 2.23
CA GLU A 50 5.84 -4.32 1.33
C GLU A 50 5.86 -5.83 1.57
N ILE A 51 4.80 -6.51 1.15
CA ILE A 51 4.81 -7.97 1.00
C ILE A 51 5.04 -8.27 -0.47
N ASP A 52 6.07 -9.07 -0.76
CA ASP A 52 6.35 -9.61 -2.08
C ASP A 52 5.10 -10.31 -2.63
N PRO A 53 4.52 -9.85 -3.76
CA PRO A 53 3.25 -10.37 -4.24
C PRO A 53 3.34 -11.78 -4.84
N GLU A 54 4.54 -12.30 -5.15
CA GLU A 54 4.72 -13.53 -5.94
C GLU A 54 3.97 -14.75 -5.38
N GLU A 55 4.03 -14.95 -4.06
CA GLU A 55 3.38 -16.08 -3.38
C GLU A 55 1.91 -15.82 -3.00
N PHE A 56 1.42 -14.59 -3.12
CA PHE A 56 0.10 -14.18 -2.59
C PHE A 56 -0.90 -13.70 -3.65
N TYR A 57 -0.45 -13.44 -4.88
CA TYR A 57 -1.30 -13.01 -5.98
C TYR A 57 -1.31 -14.02 -7.12
N ASP A 58 -2.52 -14.40 -7.53
CA ASP A 58 -2.72 -14.93 -8.88
C ASP A 58 -2.73 -13.76 -9.87
N PHE A 59 -1.63 -13.59 -10.62
CA PHE A 59 -1.49 -12.52 -11.60
C PHE A 59 -2.36 -12.70 -12.85
N GLN A 60 -3.01 -13.85 -13.05
CA GLN A 60 -4.02 -14.02 -14.10
C GLN A 60 -5.36 -13.41 -13.69
N VAL A 61 -5.63 -13.36 -12.39
CA VAL A 61 -6.82 -12.73 -11.78
C VAL A 61 -6.57 -11.26 -11.46
N SER A 62 -5.49 -10.96 -10.72
CA SER A 62 -5.07 -9.61 -10.34
C SER A 62 -3.91 -9.15 -11.20
N ARG A 63 -4.23 -8.67 -12.40
CA ARG A 63 -3.24 -8.35 -13.43
C ARG A 63 -2.49 -7.04 -13.11
N PRO A 64 -1.17 -6.98 -13.33
CA PRO A 64 -0.44 -5.72 -13.33
C PRO A 64 -0.99 -4.77 -14.40
N HIS A 65 -1.09 -3.49 -14.07
CA HIS A 65 -1.47 -2.47 -15.04
C HIS A 65 -0.24 -1.97 -15.79
N VAL A 66 -0.35 -1.92 -17.12
CA VAL A 66 0.66 -1.32 -17.99
C VAL A 66 0.14 0.03 -18.48
N SER A 67 0.93 1.07 -18.31
CA SER A 67 0.67 2.39 -18.88
C SER A 67 1.85 2.86 -19.73
N LEU A 68 1.58 3.67 -20.76
CA LEU A 68 2.61 4.35 -21.55
C LEU A 68 2.79 5.76 -21.00
N VAL A 69 4.02 6.08 -20.63
CA VAL A 69 4.46 7.41 -20.23
C VAL A 69 5.17 8.03 -21.44
N ASP A 70 4.65 9.17 -21.88
CA ASP A 70 5.12 9.93 -23.05
C ASP A 70 5.20 9.10 -24.34
N GLY A 71 4.35 8.08 -24.48
CA GLY A 71 4.27 7.20 -25.65
C GLY A 71 5.44 6.24 -25.83
N VAL A 72 6.46 6.26 -24.96
CA VAL A 72 7.70 5.49 -25.11
C VAL A 72 7.97 4.62 -23.89
N THR A 73 7.85 5.17 -22.69
CA THR A 73 8.24 4.47 -21.46
C THR A 73 7.07 3.65 -20.94
N ARG A 74 7.27 2.36 -20.72
CA ARG A 74 6.25 1.51 -20.09
C ARG A 74 6.38 1.61 -18.57
N ARG A 75 5.31 2.03 -17.90
CA ARG A 75 5.16 1.92 -16.45
C ARG A 75 4.31 0.69 -16.14
N LEU A 76 4.82 -0.15 -15.24
CA LEU A 76 4.15 -1.34 -14.72
C LEU A 76 3.78 -1.07 -13.26
N ASP A 77 2.48 -1.10 -12.96
CA ASP A 77 1.98 -1.02 -11.60
C ASP A 77 1.46 -2.42 -11.19
N TRP A 78 2.25 -3.12 -10.36
CA TRP A 78 1.93 -4.44 -9.85
C TRP A 78 0.87 -4.37 -8.74
N PRO A 79 0.04 -5.41 -8.56
CA PRO A 79 -0.73 -5.54 -7.33
C PRO A 79 0.23 -5.70 -6.15
N GLU A 80 -0.01 -4.97 -5.07
CA GLU A 80 0.88 -4.93 -3.92
C GLU A 80 0.10 -4.81 -2.61
N ASN A 81 0.69 -5.35 -1.54
CA ASN A 81 0.36 -5.01 -0.16
C ASN A 81 1.51 -4.16 0.38
N ALA A 82 1.27 -2.87 0.58
CA ALA A 82 2.27 -1.91 1.01
C ALA A 82 1.91 -1.33 2.38
N PHE A 83 2.93 -1.10 3.21
CA PHE A 83 2.80 -0.48 4.51
C PHE A 83 3.31 0.95 4.47
N TYR A 84 2.53 1.84 5.09
CA TYR A 84 2.84 3.25 5.19
C TYR A 84 2.76 3.70 6.64
N HIS A 85 3.56 4.68 7.00
CA HIS A 85 3.50 5.34 8.30
C HIS A 85 3.34 6.86 8.12
N ALA A 86 2.69 7.50 9.08
CA ALA A 86 2.59 8.95 9.15
C ALA A 86 2.48 9.36 10.62
N ALA A 87 2.81 10.62 10.89
CA ALA A 87 2.56 11.25 12.19
C ALA A 87 1.60 12.44 11.97
N PRO A 88 0.27 12.21 11.95
CA PRO A 88 -0.67 13.26 11.61
C PRO A 88 -0.63 14.42 12.62
N PRO A 89 -0.63 15.69 12.18
CA PRO A 89 -0.61 16.83 13.08
C PRO A 89 -1.79 16.81 14.05
N GLY A 90 -1.52 17.06 15.34
CA GLY A 90 -2.55 17.13 16.37
C GLY A 90 -2.97 15.77 16.96
N LEU A 91 -2.37 14.65 16.53
CA LEU A 91 -2.58 13.35 17.17
C LEU A 91 -1.43 13.02 18.13
N GLU A 92 -1.78 12.36 19.24
CA GLU A 92 -0.80 11.83 20.21
C GLU A 92 -0.23 10.46 19.82
N ARG A 93 -0.47 10.01 18.59
CA ARG A 93 -0.04 8.74 18.04
C ARG A 93 0.21 8.85 16.56
N ASP A 94 0.93 7.87 16.06
CA ASP A 94 1.08 7.59 14.63
C ASP A 94 -0.06 6.70 14.10
#